data_AF-V9LF06-F1
#
_entry.id   AF-V9LF06-F1
#
_cell.length_a   1.000
_cell.length_b   1.000
_cell.length_c   1.000
_cell.angle_alpha   90.00
_cell.angle_beta   90.00
_cell.angle_gamma   90.00
#
_symmetry.space_group_name_H-M   'P 1'
#
loop_
_entity.id
_entity.type
_entity.pdbx_description
1 polymer ?
#
loop_
_entity_poly.entity_id
_entity_poly.type
_entity_poly.pdbx_seq_one_letter_code
_entity_poly.pdbx_strand_id
1 'polypeptide(L)'
;RSSDPGWGSGRRWGSGSGFRPRRVAVVVKTTRYEFEQQRHRISDRPAGREQHLRHLLTTKGSSYTGLLERHHIHGRNVQHIVDSLCEAGIEVRVVKRRDYDEETVRWADAIVSAGGDGTMLLTASKVQDKLKPVIGVNTDPERSQGHLCLPLHFTYSFPDALRRLQSGHYRWLWRQRLRVTLEGVGINVAPVDLHEEQLSLEQQRTHRSVPPTADSPLSSGP
;
A
#
# COMPACT_ATOMS: atom_id res chain seq x y z
N ARG A 1 28.48 -15.78 -47.03
CA ARG A 1 27.39 -14.77 -47.15
C ARG A 1 26.29 -15.24 -46.19
N SER A 2 26.28 -14.66 -44.98
CA SER A 2 25.28 -13.68 -44.50
C SER A 2 23.96 -14.37 -44.12
N SER A 3 23.41 -14.25 -42.92
CA SER A 3 23.56 -13.20 -41.90
C SER A 3 22.83 -13.64 -40.63
N ASP A 4 23.55 -13.67 -39.50
CA ASP A 4 22.95 -13.72 -38.15
C ASP A 4 22.35 -12.34 -37.82
N PRO A 5 21.09 -12.25 -37.35
CA PRO A 5 20.57 -11.02 -36.80
C PRO A 5 21.19 -10.82 -35.40
N GLY A 6 22.14 -9.89 -35.33
CA GLY A 6 22.79 -9.47 -34.11
C GLY A 6 21.79 -8.98 -33.07
N TRP A 7 21.53 -9.81 -32.07
CA TRP A 7 20.97 -9.35 -30.81
C TRP A 7 22.04 -8.51 -30.13
N GLY A 8 21.81 -7.20 -30.11
CA GLY A 8 22.67 -6.21 -29.51
C GLY A 8 23.12 -6.65 -28.11
N SER A 9 24.41 -6.51 -27.88
CA SER A 9 25.08 -6.75 -26.61
C SER A 9 24.41 -5.95 -25.48
N GLY A 10 23.44 -6.59 -24.83
CA GLY A 10 22.91 -6.11 -23.56
C GLY A 10 24.08 -6.07 -22.58
N ARG A 11 24.53 -4.86 -22.25
CA ARG A 11 25.55 -4.63 -21.22
C ARG A 11 25.16 -5.47 -19.99
N ARG A 12 26.01 -6.41 -19.60
CA ARG A 12 25.99 -7.01 -18.26
C ARG A 12 26.23 -5.87 -17.28
N TRP A 13 25.16 -5.28 -16.76
CA TRP A 13 25.22 -4.43 -15.59
C TRP A 13 25.75 -5.29 -14.45
N GLY A 14 26.86 -4.87 -13.86
CA GLY A 14 27.82 -5.71 -13.16
C GLY A 14 27.21 -6.64 -12.11
N SER A 15 27.69 -7.88 -12.12
CA SER A 15 27.55 -8.89 -11.07
C SER A 15 28.36 -8.54 -9.81
N GLY A 16 28.31 -7.29 -9.34
CA GLY A 16 29.25 -6.78 -8.33
C GLY A 16 28.65 -6.15 -7.08
N SER A 17 27.35 -5.82 -7.05
CA SER A 17 26.74 -5.23 -5.86
C SER A 17 25.29 -5.68 -5.75
N GLY A 18 25.01 -6.59 -4.82
CA GLY A 18 23.65 -6.98 -4.49
C GLY A 18 22.85 -5.83 -3.87
N PHE A 19 21.58 -6.07 -3.61
CA PHE A 19 20.68 -5.11 -2.97
C PHE A 19 21.16 -4.78 -1.55
N ARG A 20 21.77 -3.61 -1.33
CA ARG A 20 22.25 -3.16 -0.02
C ARG A 20 21.76 -1.75 0.32
N PRO A 21 20.44 -1.53 0.44
CA PRO A 21 19.91 -0.24 0.87
C PRO A 21 20.30 0.01 2.32
N ARG A 22 20.48 1.28 2.69
CA ARG A 22 20.53 1.70 4.10
C ARG A 22 19.13 2.02 4.62
N ARG A 23 18.26 2.53 3.74
CA ARG A 23 16.90 2.98 4.08
C ARG A 23 15.86 2.37 3.15
N VAL A 24 14.82 1.76 3.72
CA VAL A 24 13.70 1.16 2.98
C VAL A 24 12.37 1.71 3.47
N ALA A 25 11.55 2.20 2.54
CA ALA A 25 10.15 2.51 2.83
C ALA A 25 9.30 1.27 2.59
N VAL A 26 8.49 0.86 3.57
CA VAL A 26 7.51 -0.22 3.46
C VAL A 26 6.13 0.39 3.32
N VAL A 27 5.58 0.37 2.11
CA VAL A 27 4.25 0.89 1.81
C VAL A 27 3.22 -0.21 2.05
N VAL A 28 2.40 -0.06 3.07
CA VAL A 28 1.45 -1.09 3.50
C VAL A 28 0.06 -0.84 2.90
N LYS A 29 -0.61 -1.94 2.49
CA LYS A 29 -1.99 -1.86 2.02
C LYS A 29 -2.90 -1.38 3.16
N THR A 30 -3.85 -0.50 2.84
CA THR A 30 -5.01 -0.30 3.73
C THR A 30 -5.92 -1.51 3.55
N THR A 31 -6.10 -2.29 4.62
CA THR A 31 -6.99 -3.45 4.56
C THR A 31 -8.44 -3.01 4.46
N ARG A 32 -9.30 -3.83 3.86
CA ARG A 32 -10.74 -3.53 3.81
C ARG A 32 -11.35 -3.39 5.21
N TYR A 33 -10.86 -4.13 6.19
CA TYR A 33 -11.23 -3.97 7.59
C TYR A 33 -10.90 -2.56 8.11
N GLU A 34 -9.66 -2.08 7.93
CA GLU A 34 -9.27 -0.72 8.34
C GLU A 34 -10.04 0.35 7.58
N PHE A 35 -10.29 0.14 6.28
CA PHE A 35 -11.08 1.06 5.47
C PHE A 35 -12.49 1.24 6.04
N GLU A 36 -13.18 0.14 6.34
CA GLU A 36 -14.53 0.19 6.93
C GLU A 36 -14.48 0.83 8.33
N GLN A 37 -13.46 0.53 9.15
CA GLN A 37 -13.29 1.23 10.43
C GLN A 37 -13.11 2.75 10.26
N GLN A 38 -12.31 3.20 9.29
CA GLN A 38 -12.07 4.62 9.02
C GLN A 38 -13.33 5.32 8.49
N ARG A 39 -14.12 4.61 7.68
CA ARG A 39 -15.40 5.07 7.16
C ARG A 39 -16.43 5.31 8.27
N HIS A 40 -16.49 4.43 9.26
CA HIS A 40 -17.51 4.46 10.33
C HIS A 40 -17.02 5.10 11.63
N ARG A 41 -15.89 5.81 11.60
CA ARG A 41 -15.27 6.47 12.76
C ARG A 41 -16.02 7.69 13.29
N ILE A 42 -17.17 8.05 12.72
CA ILE A 42 -17.92 9.30 13.00
C ILE A 42 -19.12 9.08 13.94
N SER A 43 -19.39 7.87 14.43
CA SER A 43 -20.47 7.66 15.41
C SER A 43 -19.96 7.53 16.85
N ASP A 44 -20.27 8.54 17.66
CA ASP A 44 -19.93 8.68 19.07
C ASP A 44 -20.58 7.59 19.95
N ARG A 45 -19.78 6.57 20.29
CA ARG A 45 -19.65 5.96 21.62
C ARG A 45 -18.55 4.88 21.57
N PRO A 46 -17.61 4.81 22.53
CA PRO A 46 -16.56 3.78 22.55
C PRO A 46 -17.14 2.36 22.73
N ALA A 47 -18.20 2.24 23.52
CA ALA A 47 -18.90 0.99 23.77
C ALA A 47 -19.85 0.67 22.59
N GLY A 48 -19.73 -0.53 22.01
CA GLY A 48 -20.62 -1.01 20.94
C GLY A 48 -20.19 -0.67 19.51
N ARG A 49 -19.11 0.09 19.30
CA ARG A 49 -18.59 0.41 17.94
C ARG A 49 -18.27 -0.83 17.12
N GLU A 50 -17.62 -1.82 17.74
CA GLU A 50 -17.27 -3.07 17.08
C GLU A 50 -18.52 -3.90 16.74
N GLN A 51 -19.50 -3.94 17.64
CA GLN A 51 -20.78 -4.62 17.42
C GLN A 51 -21.58 -3.96 16.29
N HIS A 52 -21.58 -2.63 16.24
CA HIS A 52 -22.21 -1.86 15.16
C HIS A 52 -21.52 -2.11 13.82
N LEU A 53 -20.18 -2.06 13.77
CA LEU A 53 -19.42 -2.38 12.56
C LEU A 53 -19.70 -3.80 12.08
N ARG A 54 -19.70 -4.77 13.00
CA ARG A 54 -20.04 -6.16 12.71
C ARG A 54 -21.44 -6.31 12.12
N HIS A 55 -22.43 -5.65 12.72
CA HIS A 55 -23.80 -5.65 12.20
C HIS A 55 -23.88 -5.02 10.81
N LEU A 56 -23.30 -3.83 10.63
CA LEU A 56 -23.31 -3.10 9.36
C LEU A 56 -22.64 -3.89 8.22
N LEU A 57 -21.50 -4.52 8.49
CA LEU A 57 -20.83 -5.36 7.49
C LEU A 57 -21.66 -6.59 7.13
N THR A 58 -22.30 -7.21 8.12
CA THR A 58 -23.20 -8.35 7.90
C THR A 58 -24.38 -7.95 7.01
N THR A 59 -25.03 -6.81 7.28
CA THR A 59 -26.13 -6.28 6.45
C THR A 59 -25.71 -5.97 5.02
N LYS A 60 -24.44 -5.58 4.81
CA LYS A 60 -23.84 -5.39 3.47
C LYS A 60 -23.30 -6.68 2.83
N GLY A 61 -23.60 -7.86 3.40
CA GLY A 61 -23.14 -9.15 2.87
C GLY A 61 -21.64 -9.40 3.03
N SER A 62 -20.97 -8.70 3.94
CA SER A 62 -19.52 -8.84 4.19
C SER A 62 -19.26 -9.53 5.53
N SER A 63 -18.40 -10.54 5.54
CA SER A 63 -18.01 -11.24 6.77
C SER A 63 -17.04 -10.39 7.61
N TYR A 64 -17.50 -9.89 8.75
CA TYR A 64 -16.65 -9.17 9.71
C TYR A 64 -15.46 -10.01 10.16
N THR A 65 -15.69 -11.27 10.56
CA THR A 65 -14.65 -12.17 11.06
C THR A 65 -13.63 -12.48 9.97
N GLY A 66 -14.07 -12.71 8.74
CA GLY A 66 -13.16 -12.93 7.61
C GLY A 66 -12.33 -11.68 7.29
N LEU A 67 -12.91 -10.48 7.36
CA LEU A 67 -12.15 -9.25 7.17
C LEU A 67 -11.11 -9.01 8.27
N LEU A 68 -11.47 -9.30 9.52
CA LEU A 68 -10.58 -9.18 10.68
C LEU A 68 -9.43 -10.19 10.62
N GLU A 69 -9.73 -11.45 10.30
CA GLU A 69 -8.72 -12.50 10.12
C GLU A 69 -7.69 -12.11 9.07
N ARG A 70 -8.15 -11.65 7.90
CA ARG A 70 -7.28 -11.20 6.80
C ARG A 70 -6.48 -9.96 7.17
N HIS A 71 -7.04 -9.07 7.99
CA HIS A 71 -6.31 -7.94 8.54
C HIS A 71 -5.16 -8.40 9.44
N HIS A 72 -5.37 -9.38 10.31
CA HIS A 72 -4.32 -9.94 11.15
C HIS A 72 -3.25 -10.69 10.35
N ILE A 73 -3.63 -11.48 9.34
CA ILE A 73 -2.68 -12.14 8.43
C ILE A 73 -1.80 -11.10 7.74
N HIS A 74 -2.42 -10.05 7.19
CA HIS A 74 -1.69 -8.94 6.58
C HIS A 74 -0.71 -8.29 7.55
N GLY A 75 -1.16 -7.91 8.75
CA GLY A 75 -0.33 -7.26 9.76
C GLY A 75 0.86 -8.12 10.19
N ARG A 76 0.64 -9.43 10.39
CA ARG A 76 1.71 -10.39 10.73
C ARG A 76 2.78 -10.45 9.64
N ASN A 77 2.35 -10.53 8.38
CA ASN A 77 3.27 -10.58 7.25
C ASN A 77 4.01 -9.25 7.03
N VAL A 78 3.36 -8.10 7.28
CA VAL A 78 4.04 -6.80 7.31
C VAL A 78 5.11 -6.76 8.39
N GLN A 79 4.77 -7.20 9.61
CA GLN A 79 5.72 -7.21 10.72
C GLN A 79 6.93 -8.09 10.39
N HIS A 80 6.69 -9.28 9.84
CA HIS A 80 7.75 -10.19 9.39
C HIS A 80 8.72 -9.54 8.38
N ILE A 81 8.19 -8.75 7.42
CA ILE A 81 9.01 -7.99 6.46
C ILE A 81 9.86 -6.93 7.19
N VAL A 82 9.23 -6.16 8.08
CA VAL A 82 9.90 -5.08 8.81
C VAL A 82 11.01 -5.63 9.71
N ASP A 83 10.72 -6.67 10.49
CA ASP A 83 11.68 -7.31 11.38
C ASP A 83 12.89 -7.81 10.58
N SER A 84 12.66 -8.51 9.47
CA SER A 84 13.73 -9.02 8.60
C SER A 84 14.63 -7.91 8.04
N LEU A 85 14.07 -6.76 7.69
CA LEU A 85 14.84 -5.61 7.19
C LEU A 85 15.66 -4.97 8.32
N CYS A 86 15.04 -4.75 9.49
CA CYS A 86 15.69 -4.19 10.67
C CYS A 86 16.84 -5.09 11.17
N GLU A 87 16.62 -6.41 11.23
CA GLU A 87 17.65 -7.42 11.57
C GLU A 87 18.83 -7.40 10.60
N ALA A 88 18.60 -7.03 9.34
CA ALA A 88 19.64 -6.82 8.34
C ALA A 88 20.35 -5.46 8.45
N GLY A 89 20.05 -4.66 9.47
CA GLY A 89 20.64 -3.34 9.71
C GLY A 89 20.09 -2.24 8.78
N ILE A 90 18.91 -2.45 8.20
CA ILE A 90 18.25 -1.49 7.30
C ILE A 90 17.30 -0.62 8.12
N GLU A 91 17.38 0.70 7.97
CA GLU A 91 16.43 1.63 8.56
C GLU A 91 15.10 1.55 7.80
N VAL A 92 13.98 1.34 8.51
CA VAL A 92 12.67 1.11 7.90
C VAL A 92 11.68 2.21 8.27
N ARG A 93 10.98 2.75 7.26
CA ARG A 93 9.77 3.57 7.47
C ARG A 93 8.55 2.83 6.95
N VAL A 94 7.63 2.49 7.85
CA VAL A 94 6.33 1.92 7.46
C VAL A 94 5.37 3.05 7.18
N VAL A 95 4.83 3.11 5.98
CA VAL A 95 3.91 4.18 5.54
C VAL A 95 2.63 3.60 4.98
N LYS A 96 1.50 4.24 5.29
CA LYS A 96 0.20 3.91 4.69
C LYS A 96 -0.04 4.76 3.45
N ARG A 97 -1.07 4.42 2.67
CA ARG A 97 -1.45 5.14 1.43
C ARG A 97 -1.46 6.67 1.59
N ARG A 98 -2.09 7.15 2.66
CA ARG A 98 -2.29 8.58 2.95
C ARG A 98 -0.97 9.32 3.19
N ASP A 99 0.00 8.63 3.78
CA ASP A 99 1.27 9.23 4.21
C ASP A 99 2.41 8.90 3.23
N TYR A 100 2.15 8.09 2.20
CA TYR A 100 3.13 7.74 1.18
C TYR A 100 3.21 8.85 0.13
N ASP A 101 4.28 9.61 0.14
CA ASP A 101 4.47 10.78 -0.71
C ASP A 101 5.86 10.82 -1.37
N GLU A 102 6.15 11.91 -2.09
CA GLU A 102 7.45 12.07 -2.74
C GLU A 102 8.61 12.19 -1.75
N GLU A 103 8.38 12.72 -0.55
CA GLU A 103 9.41 12.81 0.49
C GLU A 103 9.82 11.42 0.96
N THR A 104 8.84 10.56 1.19
CA THR A 104 9.07 9.15 1.50
C THR A 104 9.87 8.46 0.41
N VAL A 105 9.50 8.69 -0.86
CA VAL A 105 10.24 8.15 -2.02
C VAL A 105 11.67 8.68 -2.07
N ARG A 106 11.91 9.97 -1.80
CA ARG A 106 13.24 10.57 -1.79
C ARG A 106 14.12 10.06 -0.66
N TRP A 107 13.54 9.82 0.52
CA TRP A 107 14.27 9.33 1.69
C TRP A 107 14.76 7.88 1.51
N ALA A 108 13.99 7.03 0.85
CA ALA A 108 14.30 5.61 0.70
C ALA A 108 15.27 5.31 -0.45
N ASP A 109 16.19 4.38 -0.22
CA ASP A 109 17.07 3.83 -1.26
C ASP A 109 16.33 2.77 -2.09
N ALA A 110 15.35 2.10 -1.48
CA ALA A 110 14.44 1.17 -2.12
C ALA A 110 13.08 1.15 -1.42
N ILE A 111 12.06 0.67 -2.13
CA ILE A 111 10.69 0.66 -1.62
C ILE A 111 10.13 -0.76 -1.66
N VAL A 112 9.56 -1.22 -0.55
CA VAL A 112 8.84 -2.49 -0.46
C VAL A 112 7.35 -2.20 -0.41
N SER A 113 6.60 -2.69 -1.40
CA SER A 113 5.14 -2.67 -1.39
C SER A 113 4.63 -3.91 -0.66
N ALA A 114 4.02 -3.75 0.51
CA ALA A 114 3.48 -4.83 1.32
C ALA A 114 1.95 -4.93 1.12
N GLY A 115 1.53 -5.77 0.17
CA GLY A 115 0.15 -5.82 -0.32
C GLY A 115 0.01 -6.61 -1.61
N GLY A 116 -1.14 -6.52 -2.28
CA GLY A 116 -1.32 -7.13 -3.60
C GLY A 116 -0.83 -6.22 -4.74
N ASP A 117 -1.21 -6.55 -5.97
CA ASP A 117 -0.83 -5.78 -7.16
C ASP A 117 -1.30 -4.32 -7.10
N GLY A 118 -2.48 -4.04 -6.52
CA GLY A 118 -2.96 -2.67 -6.33
C GLY A 118 -2.04 -1.81 -5.45
N THR A 119 -1.45 -2.42 -4.40
CA THR A 119 -0.46 -1.74 -3.55
C THR A 119 0.85 -1.54 -4.30
N MET A 120 1.26 -2.51 -5.12
CA MET A 120 2.45 -2.40 -5.96
C MET A 120 2.30 -1.27 -7.00
N LEU A 121 1.14 -1.16 -7.64
CA LEU A 121 0.85 -0.10 -8.60
C LEU A 121 0.80 1.29 -7.94
N LEU A 122 0.12 1.41 -6.79
CA LEU A 122 0.14 2.65 -5.99
C LEU A 122 1.59 3.04 -5.66
N THR A 123 2.37 2.09 -5.17
CA THR A 123 3.76 2.32 -4.77
C THR A 123 4.59 2.80 -5.95
N ALA A 124 4.56 2.07 -7.07
CA ALA A 124 5.30 2.39 -8.27
C ALA A 124 4.85 3.70 -8.93
N SER A 125 3.60 4.12 -8.75
CA SER A 125 3.06 5.34 -9.37
C SER A 125 3.87 6.59 -8.98
N LYS A 126 4.31 6.67 -7.71
CA LYS A 126 5.07 7.80 -7.14
C LYS A 126 6.60 7.69 -7.34
N VAL A 127 7.10 6.56 -7.85
CA VAL A 127 8.51 6.37 -8.15
C VAL A 127 8.80 6.77 -9.58
N GLN A 128 9.48 7.91 -9.77
CA GLN A 128 9.86 8.42 -11.09
C GLN A 128 11.30 8.08 -11.48
N ASP A 129 12.17 7.87 -10.48
CA ASP A 129 13.56 7.48 -10.71
C ASP A 129 13.64 6.01 -11.13
N LYS A 130 14.15 5.76 -12.33
CA LYS A 130 14.32 4.41 -12.90
C LYS A 130 15.31 3.54 -12.11
N LEU A 131 16.24 4.15 -11.37
CA LEU A 131 17.23 3.42 -10.58
C LEU A 131 16.72 3.04 -9.19
N LYS A 132 15.54 3.54 -8.79
CA LYS A 132 14.94 3.27 -7.49
C LYS A 132 14.18 1.93 -7.51
N PRO A 133 14.65 0.90 -6.79
CA PRO A 133 14.02 -0.41 -6.82
C PRO A 133 12.68 -0.40 -6.09
N VAL A 134 11.68 -1.03 -6.68
CA VAL A 134 10.38 -1.29 -6.04
C VAL A 134 10.18 -2.80 -5.99
N ILE A 135 9.97 -3.34 -4.79
CA ILE A 135 9.84 -4.76 -4.51
C ILE A 135 8.43 -5.02 -3.97
N GLY A 136 7.62 -5.76 -4.72
CA GLY A 136 6.29 -6.16 -4.25
C GLY A 136 6.35 -7.42 -3.39
N VAL A 137 5.74 -7.40 -2.21
CA VAL A 137 5.57 -8.58 -1.34
C VAL A 137 4.08 -8.77 -1.09
N ASN A 138 3.56 -9.91 -1.50
CA ASN A 138 2.16 -10.25 -1.30
C ASN A 138 1.89 -10.64 0.15
N THR A 139 1.18 -9.80 0.90
CA THR A 139 0.94 -10.03 2.33
C THR A 139 -0.28 -10.90 2.65
N ASP A 140 -1.00 -11.39 1.63
CA ASP A 140 -2.16 -12.28 1.79
C ASP A 140 -2.27 -13.22 0.56
N PRO A 141 -1.30 -14.13 0.39
CA PRO A 141 -1.15 -14.93 -0.83
C PRO A 141 -2.27 -15.97 -1.02
N GLU A 142 -2.99 -16.31 0.04
CA GLU A 142 -4.18 -17.18 -0.03
C GLU A 142 -5.35 -16.51 -0.77
N ARG A 143 -5.44 -15.18 -0.74
CA ARG A 143 -6.56 -14.43 -1.35
C ARG A 143 -6.25 -13.92 -2.76
N SER A 144 -4.98 -13.72 -3.07
CA SER A 144 -4.55 -13.16 -4.36
C SER A 144 -3.17 -13.69 -4.70
N GLN A 145 -2.87 -13.92 -5.99
CA GLN A 145 -1.55 -14.39 -6.39
C GLN A 145 -0.49 -13.28 -6.32
N GLY A 146 -0.84 -12.06 -6.74
CA GLY A 146 0.08 -10.92 -6.80
C GLY A 146 1.10 -11.09 -7.92
N HIS A 147 0.68 -10.90 -9.18
CA HIS A 147 1.52 -11.16 -10.36
C HIS A 147 2.69 -10.17 -10.50
N LEU A 148 2.62 -9.03 -9.85
CA LEU A 148 3.68 -8.02 -9.81
C LEU A 148 4.59 -8.17 -8.59
N CYS A 149 4.23 -9.04 -7.65
CA CYS A 149 4.98 -9.29 -6.42
C CYS A 149 6.01 -10.42 -6.60
N LEU A 150 6.89 -10.56 -5.62
CA LEU A 150 7.76 -11.71 -5.48
C LEU A 150 6.94 -13.01 -5.40
N PRO A 151 7.52 -14.16 -5.79
CA PRO A 151 6.90 -15.46 -5.60
C PRO A 151 6.32 -15.65 -4.19
N LEU A 152 5.08 -16.16 -4.12
CA LEU A 152 4.27 -16.22 -2.91
C LEU A 152 4.94 -16.90 -1.69
N HIS A 153 5.88 -17.83 -1.90
CA HIS A 153 6.60 -18.45 -0.79
C HIS A 153 7.45 -17.45 0.00
N PHE A 154 7.96 -16.39 -0.65
CA PHE A 154 8.75 -15.34 -0.03
C PHE A 154 7.95 -14.43 0.91
N THR A 155 6.62 -14.53 0.93
CA THR A 155 5.81 -13.89 1.97
C THR A 155 6.12 -14.49 3.34
N TYR A 156 6.24 -15.80 3.42
CA TYR A 156 6.49 -16.54 4.66
C TYR A 156 7.98 -16.75 4.95
N SER A 157 8.82 -16.59 3.93
CA SER A 157 10.28 -16.70 4.02
C SER A 157 10.97 -15.43 3.52
N PHE A 158 10.49 -14.27 3.95
CA PHE A 158 11.05 -13.00 3.52
C PHE A 158 12.55 -12.84 3.82
N PRO A 159 13.12 -13.35 4.94
CA PRO A 159 14.57 -13.40 5.14
C PRO A 159 15.34 -14.09 4.00
N ASP A 160 14.78 -15.14 3.40
CA ASP A 160 15.41 -15.80 2.25
C ASP A 160 15.36 -14.93 1.00
N ALA A 161 14.23 -14.26 0.77
CA ALA A 161 14.10 -13.27 -0.29
C ALA A 161 15.14 -12.16 -0.13
N LEU A 162 15.28 -11.62 1.08
CA LEU A 162 16.22 -10.54 1.39
C LEU A 162 17.67 -10.99 1.20
N ARG A 163 18.05 -12.19 1.66
CA ARG A 163 19.40 -12.74 1.40
C ARG A 163 19.68 -12.88 -0.08
N ARG A 164 18.73 -13.39 -0.87
CA ARG A 164 18.87 -13.50 -2.34
C ARG A 164 19.04 -12.12 -2.99
N LEU A 165 18.26 -11.14 -2.57
CA LEU A 165 18.40 -9.76 -3.01
C LEU A 165 19.80 -9.22 -2.66
N GLN A 166 20.24 -9.35 -1.42
CA GLN A 166 21.55 -8.85 -0.93
C GLN A 166 22.76 -9.51 -1.59
N SER A 167 22.61 -10.76 -2.02
CA SER A 167 23.65 -11.52 -2.72
C SER A 167 23.59 -11.38 -4.24
N GLY A 168 22.64 -10.61 -4.79
CA GLY A 168 22.54 -10.38 -6.23
C GLY A 168 21.80 -11.47 -7.00
N HIS A 169 21.14 -12.41 -6.32
CA HIS A 169 20.37 -13.50 -6.94
C HIS A 169 18.97 -13.03 -7.36
N TYR A 170 18.93 -12.08 -8.29
CA TYR A 170 17.70 -11.56 -8.88
C TYR A 170 17.97 -11.06 -10.29
N ARG A 171 16.89 -10.80 -11.03
CA ARG A 171 16.95 -10.14 -12.34
C ARG A 171 16.18 -8.84 -12.29
N TRP A 172 16.70 -7.81 -12.94
CA TRP A 172 15.97 -6.57 -13.13
C TRP A 172 14.79 -6.80 -14.07
N LEU A 173 13.64 -6.24 -13.69
CA LEU A 173 12.43 -6.30 -14.49
C LEU A 173 11.95 -4.88 -14.78
N TRP A 174 12.33 -4.40 -15.96
CA TRP A 174 11.92 -3.08 -16.44
C TRP A 174 10.47 -3.12 -16.92
N ARG A 175 9.68 -2.12 -16.50
CA ARG A 175 8.26 -2.00 -16.87
C ARG A 175 8.05 -0.75 -17.72
N GLN A 176 7.36 -0.90 -18.84
CA GLN A 176 6.90 0.22 -19.63
C GLN A 176 5.73 0.91 -18.91
N ARG A 177 5.69 2.23 -18.96
CA ARG A 177 4.63 3.06 -18.37
C ARG A 177 4.07 3.99 -19.44
N LEU A 178 2.75 4.08 -19.51
CA LEU A 178 2.07 5.03 -20.37
C LEU A 178 1.98 6.38 -19.63
N ARG A 179 2.27 7.46 -20.36
CA ARG A 179 2.02 8.84 -19.92
C ARG A 179 0.85 9.36 -20.75
N VAL A 180 -0.18 9.86 -20.07
CA VAL A 180 -1.39 10.40 -20.69
C VAL A 180 -1.45 11.89 -20.38
N THR A 181 -1.75 12.70 -21.40
CA THR A 181 -2.01 14.14 -21.29
C THR A 181 -3.47 14.37 -21.68
N LEU A 182 -4.18 15.18 -20.89
CA LEU A 182 -5.57 15.55 -21.16
C LEU A 182 -5.64 17.06 -21.41
N GLU A 183 -6.28 17.47 -22.50
CA GLU A 183 -6.41 18.88 -22.92
C GLU A 183 -7.88 19.22 -23.15
N GLY A 184 -8.33 20.40 -22.69
CA GLY A 184 -9.75 20.79 -22.73
C GLY A 184 -10.17 21.74 -21.61
N VAL A 185 -11.39 22.25 -21.72
CA VAL A 185 -12.00 23.15 -20.72
C VAL A 185 -12.63 22.31 -19.60
N GLY A 186 -12.50 22.74 -18.35
CA GLY A 186 -13.12 22.07 -17.19
C GLY A 186 -12.38 20.83 -16.69
N ILE A 187 -11.12 20.63 -17.09
CA ILE A 187 -10.28 19.55 -16.58
C ILE A 187 -9.76 19.91 -15.19
N ASN A 188 -9.86 18.97 -14.25
CA ASN A 188 -9.14 19.07 -12.98
C ASN A 188 -7.63 19.08 -13.23
N VAL A 189 -6.98 20.18 -12.88
CA VAL A 189 -5.55 20.39 -13.09
C VAL A 189 -4.71 19.43 -12.24
N ALA A 190 -5.22 19.04 -11.07
CA ALA A 190 -4.60 18.06 -10.19
C ALA A 190 -5.27 16.69 -10.31
N PRO A 191 -4.52 15.60 -10.51
CA PRO A 191 -5.04 14.25 -10.41
C PRO A 191 -5.64 14.00 -9.02
N VAL A 192 -6.82 13.36 -8.99
CA VAL A 192 -7.50 12.99 -7.74
C VAL A 192 -7.31 11.50 -7.47
N ASP A 193 -6.91 11.14 -6.25
CA ASP A 193 -6.95 9.74 -5.80
C ASP A 193 -8.39 9.38 -5.42
N LEU A 194 -9.06 8.63 -6.29
CA LEU A 194 -10.45 8.20 -6.11
C LEU A 194 -10.71 7.49 -4.77
N HIS A 195 -9.70 6.82 -4.21
CA HIS A 195 -9.84 6.12 -2.95
C HIS A 195 -9.91 7.08 -1.76
N GLU A 196 -9.23 8.23 -1.84
CA GLU A 196 -9.32 9.30 -0.83
C GLU A 196 -10.60 10.11 -1.00
N GLU A 197 -11.01 10.37 -2.24
CA GLU A 197 -12.27 11.04 -2.56
C GLU A 197 -13.48 10.24 -2.05
N GLN A 198 -13.49 8.92 -2.22
CA GLN A 198 -14.56 8.07 -1.70
C GLN A 198 -14.66 8.14 -0.17
N LEU A 199 -13.53 8.15 0.54
CA LEU A 199 -13.51 8.28 2.00
C LEU A 199 -14.04 9.64 2.44
N SER A 200 -13.62 10.73 1.80
CA SER A 200 -14.02 12.09 2.18
C SER A 200 -15.51 12.35 1.91
N LEU A 201 -16.03 11.93 0.75
CA LEU A 201 -17.45 12.05 0.40
C LEU A 201 -18.35 11.30 1.38
N GLU A 202 -17.96 10.09 1.78
CA GLU A 202 -18.76 9.30 2.72
C GLU A 202 -18.68 9.84 4.15
N GLN A 203 -17.54 10.36 4.59
CA GLN A 203 -17.41 11.06 5.87
C GLN A 203 -18.30 12.30 5.92
N GLN A 204 -18.40 13.07 4.83
CA GLN A 204 -19.32 14.21 4.75
C GLN A 204 -20.79 13.77 4.82
N ARG A 205 -21.14 12.64 4.18
CA ARG A 205 -22.51 12.09 4.23
C ARG A 205 -22.87 11.60 5.63
N THR A 206 -21.97 10.91 6.32
CA THR A 206 -22.22 10.44 7.69
C THR A 206 -22.35 11.63 8.65
N HIS A 207 -21.50 12.66 8.55
CA HIS A 207 -21.64 13.90 9.32
C HIS A 207 -22.99 14.62 9.09
N ARG A 208 -23.48 14.67 7.85
CA ARG A 208 -24.79 15.28 7.55
C ARG A 208 -25.99 14.46 8.06
N SER A 209 -25.81 13.16 8.27
CA SER A 209 -26.87 12.27 8.74
C SER A 209 -27.01 12.17 10.27
N VAL A 210 -26.09 12.78 11.03
CA VAL A 210 -26.22 12.91 12.49
C VAL A 210 -27.06 14.16 12.78
N PRO A 211 -28.28 14.03 13.35
CA PRO A 211 -29.05 15.21 13.74
C PRO A 211 -28.29 15.99 14.82
N PRO A 212 -28.33 17.34 14.83
CA PRO A 212 -27.73 18.11 15.91
C PRO A 212 -28.37 17.66 17.23
N THR A 213 -27.55 17.18 18.16
CA THR A 213 -27.97 16.89 19.53
C THR A 213 -28.47 18.20 20.14
N ALA A 214 -29.75 18.22 20.50
CA ALA A 214 -30.36 19.31 21.25
C ALA A 214 -29.83 19.28 22.69
N ASP A 215 -28.67 19.87 22.90
CA ASP A 215 -28.21 20.29 24.22
C ASP A 215 -27.52 21.65 24.06
N SER A 216 -28.34 22.70 23.96
CA SER A 216 -27.94 24.04 24.38
C SER A 216 -28.63 24.27 25.72
N PRO A 217 -27.91 24.47 26.84
CA PRO A 217 -28.56 24.89 28.06
C PRO A 217 -29.14 26.28 27.81
N LEU A 218 -30.46 26.38 27.97
CA LEU A 218 -31.19 27.65 28.05
C LEU A 218 -30.50 28.52 29.10
N SER A 219 -29.82 29.57 28.63
CA SER A 219 -29.44 30.70 29.47
C SER A 219 -30.73 31.44 29.83
N SER A 220 -31.27 31.16 31.00
CA SER A 220 -32.26 32.02 31.65
C SER A 220 -31.51 33.06 32.49
N GLY A 221 -31.43 34.29 31.98
CA GLY A 221 -31.38 35.48 32.85
C GLY A 221 -32.81 35.85 33.30
N PRO A 222 -32.99 36.81 34.22
CA PRO A 222 -32.02 37.77 34.76
C PRO A 222 -31.45 37.38 36.13
#